data_AF-A0A2E0L7B5-F1
#
_entry.id   AF-A0A2E0L7B5-F1
#
_cell.length_a   1.000
_cell.length_b   1.000
_cell.length_c   1.000
_cell.angle_alpha   90.00
_cell.angle_beta   90.00
_cell.angle_gamma   90.00
#
_symmetry.space_group_name_H-M   'P 1'
#
loop_
_entity.id
_entity.type
_entity.pdbx_description
1 polymer ?
#
loop_
_entity_poly.entity_id
_entity_poly.type
_entity_poly.pdbx_seq_one_letter_code
_entity_poly.pdbx_strand_id
1 'polypeptide(L)'
;MPDIPSVRQEQIMQWLRENNTLTIENLVENLGVSLMTVHRDLDTLAQSGLVEKVHGGVMLAPAQRQESAQHCVLCAMSVSPRTSFTIYTEAGEQFQACCPHCGFLLLQEHPNYSRVLVHDFLYERVINAAQASYVAESSVVLCCVPGVLTFASTDDAHRFQRGFGGKVMDFDRVKAYLDSTHCHK
;
A
#
# COMPACT_ATOMS: atom_id res chain seq x y z
N MET A 1 -3.27 7.53 33.92
CA MET A 1 -3.93 6.27 33.52
C MET A 1 -3.01 5.12 33.92
N PRO A 2 -3.52 3.92 34.28
CA PRO A 2 -2.65 2.82 34.68
C PRO A 2 -1.76 2.42 33.50
N ASP A 3 -0.46 2.31 33.76
CA ASP A 3 0.62 2.10 32.79
C ASP A 3 0.67 0.63 32.29
N ILE A 4 -0.42 0.19 31.65
CA ILE A 4 -0.57 -1.20 31.18
C ILE A 4 0.34 -1.42 29.97
N PRO A 5 1.34 -2.33 30.03
CA PRO A 5 2.32 -2.52 28.96
C PRO A 5 1.69 -2.86 27.60
N SER A 6 0.65 -3.69 27.56
CA SER A 6 -0.01 -4.07 26.30
C SER A 6 -0.63 -2.89 25.58
N VAL A 7 -1.33 -2.01 26.31
CA VAL A 7 -1.94 -0.78 25.76
C VAL A 7 -0.87 0.16 25.22
N ARG A 8 0.24 0.30 25.95
CA ARG A 8 1.36 1.14 25.53
C ARG A 8 2.06 0.59 24.29
N GLN A 9 2.26 -0.72 24.21
CA GLN A 9 2.81 -1.41 23.05
C GLN A 9 1.90 -1.27 21.82
N GLU A 10 0.59 -1.41 21.99
CA GLU A 10 -0.40 -1.15 20.92
C GLU A 10 -0.32 0.30 20.43
N GLN A 11 -0.19 1.27 21.33
CA GLN A 11 -0.04 2.68 20.98
C GLN A 11 1.25 2.94 20.18
N ILE A 12 2.39 2.37 20.62
CA ILE A 12 3.67 2.45 19.91
C ILE A 12 3.52 1.86 18.50
N MET A 13 2.86 0.71 18.38
CA MET A 13 2.61 0.06 17.08
C MET A 13 1.71 0.91 16.18
N GLN A 14 0.69 1.57 16.72
CA GLN A 14 -0.16 2.48 15.95
C GLN A 14 0.68 3.63 15.38
N TRP A 15 1.46 4.31 16.22
CA TRP A 15 2.33 5.40 15.76
C TRP A 15 3.39 4.94 14.76
N LEU A 16 3.93 3.73 14.91
CA LEU A 16 4.86 3.14 13.95
C LEU A 16 4.21 2.79 12.61
N ARG A 17 2.94 2.38 12.59
CA ARG A 17 2.19 2.16 11.33
C ARG A 17 1.93 3.45 10.59
N GLU A 18 1.78 4.56 11.31
CA GLU A 18 1.56 5.90 10.73
C GLU A 18 2.87 6.54 10.26
N ASN A 19 3.97 6.40 11.01
CA ASN A 19 5.21 7.15 10.80
C ASN A 19 6.40 6.31 10.32
N ASN A 20 6.25 4.98 10.23
CA ASN A 20 7.29 3.97 9.95
C ASN A 20 8.46 3.90 10.94
N THR A 21 8.87 5.01 11.55
CA THR A 21 10.00 5.14 12.48
C THR A 21 9.63 6.10 13.60
N LEU A 22 10.11 5.81 14.82
CA LEU A 22 9.98 6.68 15.99
C LEU A 22 11.32 6.77 16.73
N THR A 23 11.60 7.92 17.33
CA THR A 23 12.74 8.08 18.24
C THR A 23 12.35 7.68 19.65
N ILE A 24 13.33 7.20 20.43
CA ILE A 24 13.10 6.82 21.82
C ILE A 24 12.71 8.05 22.66
N GLU A 25 13.30 9.20 22.36
CA GLU A 25 12.99 10.49 23.00
C GLU A 25 11.52 10.86 22.83
N ASN A 26 11.00 10.81 21.58
CA ASN A 26 9.59 11.08 21.30
C ASN A 26 8.67 10.10 22.05
N LEU A 27 9.06 8.83 22.16
CA LEU A 27 8.28 7.83 22.89
C LEU A 27 8.22 8.14 24.39
N VAL A 28 9.34 8.54 25.00
CA VAL A 28 9.41 8.93 26.41
C VAL A 28 8.50 10.14 26.67
N GLU A 29 8.60 11.17 25.83
CA GLU A 29 7.80 12.40 25.97
C GLU A 29 6.30 12.14 25.77
N ASN A 30 5.92 11.42 24.71
CA ASN A 30 4.52 11.22 24.37
C ASN A 30 3.81 10.22 25.30
N LEU A 31 4.52 9.21 25.81
CA LEU A 31 3.94 8.21 26.71
C LEU A 31 4.03 8.64 28.18
N GLY A 32 4.92 9.59 28.52
CA GLY A 32 5.14 10.02 29.90
C GLY A 32 5.74 8.92 30.78
N VAL A 33 6.51 7.99 30.21
CA VAL A 33 7.13 6.86 30.92
C VAL A 33 8.66 6.95 30.91
N SER A 34 9.31 6.19 31.79
CA SER A 34 10.78 6.19 31.85
C SER A 34 11.42 5.61 30.58
N LEU A 35 12.65 6.03 30.27
CA LEU A 35 13.48 5.47 29.21
C LEU A 35 13.59 3.93 29.29
N MET A 36 13.78 3.40 30.50
CA MET A 36 13.85 1.96 30.74
C MET A 36 12.55 1.23 30.41
N THR A 37 11.40 1.89 30.65
CA THR A 37 10.08 1.36 30.29
C THR A 37 9.94 1.27 28.78
N VAL A 38 10.26 2.34 28.05
CA VAL A 38 10.26 2.35 26.58
C VAL A 38 11.16 1.24 26.04
N HIS A 39 12.40 1.13 26.53
CA HIS A 39 13.30 0.06 26.08
C HIS A 39 12.69 -1.34 26.24
N ARG A 40 12.02 -1.61 27.37
CA ARG A 40 11.39 -2.91 27.65
C ARG A 40 10.22 -3.21 26.71
N ASP A 41 9.43 -2.21 26.35
CA ASP A 41 8.35 -2.39 25.37
C ASP A 41 8.90 -2.65 23.97
N LEU A 42 9.91 -1.86 23.58
CA LEU A 42 10.58 -2.04 22.30
C LEU A 42 11.29 -3.38 22.20
N ASP A 43 11.87 -3.89 23.29
CA ASP A 43 12.43 -5.25 23.34
C ASP A 43 11.36 -6.30 23.11
N THR A 44 10.20 -6.14 23.76
CA THR A 44 9.08 -7.08 23.62
C THR A 44 8.56 -7.11 22.17
N LEU A 45 8.37 -5.93 21.57
CA LEU A 45 7.94 -5.79 20.17
C LEU A 45 9.00 -6.28 19.18
N ALA A 46 10.29 -6.10 19.49
CA ALA A 46 11.37 -6.58 18.63
C ALA A 46 11.48 -8.11 18.68
N GLN A 47 11.32 -8.71 19.86
CA GLN A 47 11.32 -10.17 20.04
C GLN A 47 10.16 -10.85 19.31
N SER A 48 9.01 -10.19 19.16
CA SER A 48 7.89 -10.69 18.37
C SER A 48 8.03 -10.40 16.86
N GLY A 49 9.12 -9.76 16.43
CA GLY A 49 9.37 -9.44 15.02
C GLY A 49 8.49 -8.32 14.47
N LEU A 50 7.80 -7.56 15.33
CA LEU A 50 6.92 -6.47 14.90
C LEU A 50 7.69 -5.19 14.55
N VAL A 51 8.85 -5.00 15.18
CA VAL A 51 9.70 -3.80 15.02
C VAL A 51 11.17 -4.19 14.96
N GLU A 52 12.00 -3.30 14.42
CA GLU A 52 13.45 -3.39 14.42
C GLU A 52 14.05 -2.19 15.17
N LYS A 53 15.01 -2.43 16.06
CA LYS A 53 15.72 -1.35 16.76
C LYS A 53 16.77 -0.75 15.84
N VAL A 54 16.80 0.58 15.77
CA VAL A 54 17.80 1.35 15.02
C VAL A 54 18.55 2.28 15.96
N HIS A 55 19.59 2.95 15.48
CA HIS A 55 20.35 3.89 16.29
C HIS A 55 19.43 5.03 16.77
N GLY A 56 19.21 5.13 18.08
CA GLY A 56 18.38 6.19 18.70
C GLY A 56 16.86 6.01 18.55
N GLY A 57 16.39 4.90 17.96
CA GLY A 57 14.98 4.76 17.61
C GLY A 57 14.53 3.33 17.38
N VAL A 58 13.32 3.23 16.87
CA VAL A 58 12.68 1.98 16.46
C VAL A 58 11.97 2.21 15.13
N MET A 59 12.01 1.20 14.27
CA MET A 59 11.30 1.20 13.00
C MET A 59 10.38 0.00 12.88
N LEU A 60 9.30 0.13 12.11
CA LEU A 60 8.38 -0.96 11.85
C LEU A 60 9.09 -2.06 11.02
N ALA A 61 8.91 -3.32 11.41
CA ALA A 61 9.53 -4.43 10.69
C ALA A 61 9.09 -4.44 9.21
N PRO A 62 9.95 -4.83 8.25
CA PRO A 62 9.61 -4.88 6.83
C PRO A 62 8.30 -5.63 6.53
N ALA A 63 8.06 -6.76 7.21
CA ALA A 63 6.83 -7.54 7.07
C ALA A 63 5.58 -6.77 7.56
N GLN A 64 5.74 -5.95 8.60
CA GLN A 64 4.66 -5.12 9.16
C GLN A 64 4.42 -3.84 8.36
N ARG A 65 5.43 -3.33 7.63
CA ARG A 65 5.25 -2.24 6.66
C ARG A 65 4.34 -2.62 5.49
N GLN A 66 4.17 -3.91 5.22
CA GLN A 66 3.21 -4.38 4.23
C GLN A 66 1.78 -4.48 4.79
N GLU A 67 1.60 -4.56 6.11
CA GLU A 67 0.28 -4.65 6.75
C GLU A 67 -0.39 -3.28 6.97
N SER A 68 0.34 -2.17 6.99
CA SER A 68 -0.24 -0.82 7.21
C SER A 68 -1.11 -0.32 6.06
N ALA A 69 -1.14 -1.04 4.94
CA ALA A 69 -1.99 -0.75 3.80
C ALA A 69 -3.28 -1.59 3.78
N GLN A 70 -3.95 -1.75 4.92
CA GLN A 70 -5.26 -2.42 4.96
C GLN A 70 -6.34 -1.63 4.21
N HIS A 71 -6.13 -0.33 3.98
CA HIS A 71 -7.07 0.56 3.33
C HIS A 71 -6.40 1.38 2.22
N CYS A 72 -7.14 1.59 1.14
CA CYS A 72 -6.73 2.40 0.00
C CYS A 72 -6.54 3.86 0.44
N VAL A 73 -5.38 4.46 0.18
CA VAL A 73 -5.14 5.86 0.55
C VAL A 73 -6.03 6.86 -0.21
N LEU A 74 -6.63 6.44 -1.33
CA LEU A 74 -7.49 7.31 -2.15
C LEU A 74 -8.98 7.20 -1.79
N CYS A 75 -9.49 5.99 -1.56
CA CYS A 75 -10.92 5.75 -1.36
C CYS A 75 -11.28 5.11 -0.01
N ALA A 76 -10.29 4.89 0.87
CA ALA A 76 -10.41 4.26 2.19
C ALA A 76 -10.97 2.82 2.20
N MET A 77 -11.26 2.21 1.05
CA MET A 77 -11.73 0.82 0.96
C MET A 77 -10.63 -0.17 1.31
N SER A 78 -11.01 -1.33 1.86
CA SER A 78 -10.05 -2.38 2.19
C SER A 78 -9.27 -2.84 0.95
N VAL A 79 -7.98 -3.07 1.11
CA VAL A 79 -7.10 -3.49 0.02
C VAL A 79 -7.02 -5.02 -0.01
N SER A 80 -7.36 -5.60 -1.16
CA SER A 80 -7.11 -7.00 -1.46
C SER A 80 -5.80 -7.15 -2.24
N PRO A 81 -4.97 -8.17 -1.96
CA PRO A 81 -3.74 -8.42 -2.72
C PRO A 81 -4.00 -8.45 -4.23
N ARG A 82 -5.06 -9.14 -4.67
CA ARG A 82 -5.41 -9.40 -6.08
C ARG A 82 -5.46 -8.17 -6.99
N THR A 83 -5.86 -7.03 -6.45
CA THR A 83 -6.01 -5.79 -7.23
C THR A 83 -5.14 -4.66 -6.69
N SER A 84 -4.32 -4.94 -5.68
CA SER A 84 -3.54 -3.90 -5.03
C SER A 84 -2.52 -3.27 -5.97
N PHE A 85 -2.37 -1.96 -5.80
CA PHE A 85 -1.46 -1.12 -6.54
C PHE A 85 -0.63 -0.33 -5.55
N THR A 86 0.69 -0.42 -5.64
CA THR A 86 1.62 0.13 -4.67
C THR A 86 2.63 1.04 -5.35
N ILE A 87 2.73 2.27 -4.85
CA ILE A 87 3.66 3.29 -5.31
C ILE A 87 4.73 3.47 -4.23
N TYR A 88 5.98 3.58 -4.65
CA TYR A 88 7.07 3.95 -3.77
C TYR A 88 7.68 5.25 -4.26
N THR A 89 7.95 6.18 -3.36
CA THR A 89 8.56 7.47 -3.69
C THR A 89 10.08 7.40 -3.59
N GLU A 90 10.76 8.42 -4.10
CA GLU A 90 12.21 8.59 -3.88
C GLU A 90 12.54 8.90 -2.41
N ALA A 91 11.61 9.48 -1.67
CA ALA A 91 11.72 9.75 -0.23
C ALA A 91 11.59 8.48 0.64
N GLY A 92 11.31 7.32 0.03
CA GLY A 92 11.14 6.05 0.73
C GLY A 92 9.73 5.81 1.30
N GLU A 93 8.77 6.66 0.96
CA GLU A 93 7.37 6.47 1.34
C GLU A 93 6.70 5.43 0.44
N GLN A 94 5.67 4.77 0.97
CA GLN A 94 4.87 3.80 0.23
C GLN A 94 3.39 4.18 0.33
N PHE A 95 2.71 4.20 -0.81
CA PHE A 95 1.27 4.40 -0.92
C PHE A 95 0.63 3.17 -1.55
N GLN A 96 -0.52 2.76 -1.05
CA GLN A 96 -1.23 1.58 -1.55
C GLN A 96 -2.70 1.89 -1.84
N ALA A 97 -3.17 1.35 -2.96
CA ALA A 97 -4.51 1.52 -3.46
C ALA A 97 -5.25 0.18 -3.58
N CYS A 98 -6.60 0.20 -3.45
CA CYS A 98 -7.42 -1.03 -3.55
C CYS A 98 -7.42 -1.63 -4.95
N CYS A 99 -7.20 -0.81 -5.98
CA CYS A 99 -7.29 -1.20 -7.38
C CYS A 99 -6.35 -0.36 -8.26
N PRO A 100 -6.10 -0.80 -9.51
CA PRO A 100 -5.35 -0.02 -10.47
C PRO A 100 -5.94 1.36 -10.75
N HIS A 101 -7.26 1.50 -10.74
CA HIS A 101 -7.90 2.81 -10.92
C HIS A 101 -7.43 3.85 -9.90
N CYS A 102 -7.50 3.53 -8.60
CA CYS A 102 -7.01 4.44 -7.57
C CYS A 102 -5.49 4.61 -7.64
N GLY A 103 -4.77 3.55 -8.01
CA GLY A 103 -3.33 3.59 -8.20
C GLY A 103 -2.89 4.61 -9.26
N PHE A 104 -3.53 4.61 -10.42
CA PHE A 104 -3.23 5.57 -11.48
C PHE A 104 -3.58 7.01 -11.12
N LEU A 105 -4.67 7.25 -10.38
CA LEU A 105 -4.98 8.56 -9.83
C LEU A 105 -3.90 9.03 -8.83
N LEU A 106 -3.44 8.14 -7.94
CA LEU A 106 -2.35 8.47 -7.01
C LEU A 106 -1.02 8.79 -7.71
N LEU A 107 -0.75 8.18 -8.87
CA LEU A 107 0.44 8.55 -9.66
C LEU A 107 0.37 9.99 -10.19
N GLN A 108 -0.82 10.57 -10.34
CA GLN A 108 -0.95 11.98 -10.72
C GLN A 108 -0.61 12.91 -9.54
N GLU A 109 -1.06 12.55 -8.34
CA GLU A 109 -0.77 13.28 -7.09
C GLU A 109 0.70 13.15 -6.67
N HIS A 110 1.36 12.04 -7.05
CA HIS A 110 2.74 11.72 -6.68
C HIS A 110 3.62 11.46 -7.92
N PRO A 111 4.01 12.51 -8.68
CA PRO A 111 4.80 12.34 -9.90
C PRO A 111 6.24 11.84 -9.65
N ASN A 112 6.76 12.02 -8.43
CA ASN A 112 8.13 11.63 -8.05
C ASN A 112 8.18 10.22 -7.43
N TYR A 113 7.74 9.22 -8.18
CA TYR A 113 7.80 7.81 -7.77
C TYR A 113 9.06 7.13 -8.29
N SER A 114 9.64 6.23 -7.49
CA SER A 114 10.82 5.43 -7.84
C SER A 114 10.44 4.07 -8.43
N ARG A 115 9.34 3.47 -7.96
CA ARG A 115 8.81 2.20 -8.47
C ARG A 115 7.31 2.08 -8.27
N VAL A 116 6.67 1.33 -9.16
CA VAL A 116 5.24 1.04 -9.11
C VAL A 116 5.02 -0.46 -9.27
N LEU A 117 4.36 -1.08 -8.29
CA LEU A 117 4.09 -2.50 -8.24
C LEU A 117 2.59 -2.75 -8.27
N VAL A 118 2.19 -3.78 -8.99
CA VAL A 118 0.79 -4.19 -9.15
C VAL A 118 0.69 -5.70 -9.05
N HIS A 119 -0.49 -6.19 -8.67
CA HIS A 119 -0.75 -7.63 -8.68
C HIS A 119 -1.45 -8.05 -9.96
N ASP A 120 -0.99 -9.17 -10.52
CA ASP A 120 -1.68 -9.91 -11.55
C ASP A 120 -3.03 -10.43 -11.01
N PHE A 121 -4.09 -10.17 -11.75
CA PHE A 121 -5.46 -10.47 -11.29
C PHE A 121 -5.75 -11.98 -11.20
N LEU A 122 -5.09 -12.82 -12.00
CA LEU A 122 -5.35 -14.25 -12.07
C LEU A 122 -4.54 -15.05 -11.05
N TYR A 123 -3.27 -14.69 -10.90
CA TYR A 123 -2.26 -15.45 -10.17
C TYR A 123 -1.69 -14.70 -8.97
N GLU A 124 -2.14 -13.47 -8.71
CA GLU A 124 -1.75 -12.62 -7.58
C GLU A 124 -0.23 -12.38 -7.49
N ARG A 125 0.46 -12.45 -8.64
CA ARG A 125 1.90 -12.19 -8.73
C ARG A 125 2.16 -10.69 -8.74
N VAL A 126 3.13 -10.25 -7.96
CA VAL A 126 3.62 -8.87 -7.99
C VAL A 126 4.47 -8.66 -9.24
N ILE A 127 4.13 -7.63 -10.02
CA ILE A 127 4.83 -7.26 -11.25
C ILE A 127 5.04 -5.75 -11.31
N ASN A 128 5.99 -5.32 -12.15
CA ASN A 128 6.19 -3.91 -12.47
C ASN A 128 5.00 -3.39 -13.28
N ALA A 129 4.38 -2.30 -12.84
CA ALA A 129 3.21 -1.73 -13.49
C ALA A 129 3.46 -1.35 -14.96
N ALA A 130 4.64 -0.81 -15.28
CA ALA A 130 4.99 -0.40 -16.63
C ALA A 130 5.11 -1.59 -17.61
N GLN A 131 5.28 -2.81 -17.11
CA GLN A 131 5.38 -4.03 -17.92
C GLN A 131 4.08 -4.83 -17.97
N ALA A 132 3.04 -4.39 -17.25
CA ALA A 132 1.76 -5.10 -17.19
C ALA A 132 0.86 -4.78 -18.38
N SER A 133 -0.08 -5.68 -18.65
CA SER A 133 -1.23 -5.45 -19.53
C SER A 133 -2.47 -5.19 -18.69
N TYR A 134 -3.30 -4.23 -19.10
CA TYR A 134 -4.48 -3.82 -18.36
C TYR A 134 -5.75 -4.09 -19.15
N VAL A 135 -6.84 -4.44 -18.47
CA VAL A 135 -8.17 -4.57 -19.07
C VAL A 135 -9.14 -3.63 -18.37
N ALA A 136 -9.68 -2.67 -19.12
CA ALA A 136 -10.77 -1.81 -18.67
C ALA A 136 -12.09 -2.20 -19.33
N GLU A 137 -13.22 -1.67 -18.85
CA GLU A 137 -14.56 -1.89 -19.43
C GLU A 137 -15.00 -3.36 -19.52
N SER A 138 -14.42 -4.23 -18.69
CA SER A 138 -14.88 -5.63 -18.56
C SER A 138 -16.19 -5.70 -17.77
N SER A 139 -16.87 -6.84 -17.84
CA SER A 139 -18.04 -7.13 -17.01
C SER A 139 -17.72 -7.38 -15.52
N VAL A 140 -16.44 -7.50 -15.16
CA VAL A 140 -16.02 -7.69 -13.76
C VAL A 140 -16.04 -6.35 -13.02
N VAL A 141 -16.75 -6.34 -11.90
CA VAL A 141 -16.94 -5.16 -11.03
C VAL A 141 -15.85 -5.12 -9.96
N LEU A 142 -15.27 -3.94 -9.74
CA LEU A 142 -14.24 -3.65 -8.72
C LEU A 142 -14.71 -2.59 -7.73
N CYS A 143 -13.85 -2.21 -6.77
CA CYS A 143 -14.11 -1.12 -5.82
C CYS A 143 -14.41 0.23 -6.51
N CYS A 144 -13.90 0.46 -7.73
CA CYS A 144 -14.01 1.74 -8.44
C CYS A 144 -14.53 1.58 -9.88
N VAL A 145 -15.11 2.66 -10.41
CA VAL A 145 -15.62 2.76 -11.78
C VAL A 145 -14.97 3.97 -12.48
N PRO A 146 -14.31 3.80 -13.66
CA PRO A 146 -14.20 2.54 -14.42
C PRO A 146 -13.26 1.53 -13.74
N GLY A 147 -13.65 0.26 -13.77
CA GLY A 147 -12.84 -0.84 -13.25
C GLY A 147 -11.69 -1.18 -14.21
N VAL A 148 -10.49 -1.37 -13.65
CA VAL A 148 -9.28 -1.74 -14.39
C VAL A 148 -8.65 -2.94 -13.71
N LEU A 149 -8.37 -3.98 -14.48
CA LEU A 149 -7.69 -5.21 -14.06
C LEU A 149 -6.28 -5.25 -14.64
N THR A 150 -5.38 -5.94 -13.96
CA THR A 150 -3.97 -6.02 -14.33
C THR A 150 -3.58 -7.47 -14.62
N PHE A 151 -2.77 -7.69 -15.64
CA PHE A 151 -2.28 -8.99 -16.07
C PHE A 151 -0.79 -8.92 -16.37
N ALA A 152 -0.03 -9.92 -15.92
CA ALA A 152 1.39 -10.08 -16.24
C ALA A 152 1.63 -10.45 -17.70
N SER A 153 0.65 -11.08 -18.34
CA SER A 153 0.71 -11.56 -19.72
C SER A 153 -0.37 -10.89 -20.57
N THR A 154 0.05 -10.35 -21.72
CA THR A 154 -0.88 -9.84 -22.73
C THR A 154 -1.78 -10.94 -23.29
N ASP A 155 -1.28 -12.18 -23.38
CA ASP A 155 -2.10 -13.32 -23.81
C ASP A 155 -3.22 -13.61 -22.80
N ASP A 156 -2.91 -13.60 -21.50
CA ASP A 156 -3.91 -13.80 -20.45
C ASP A 156 -4.93 -12.66 -20.42
N ALA A 157 -4.51 -11.41 -20.64
CA ALA A 157 -5.40 -10.28 -20.79
C ALA A 157 -6.39 -10.49 -21.96
N HIS A 158 -5.93 -10.96 -23.12
CA HIS A 158 -6.80 -11.27 -24.26
C HIS A 158 -7.69 -12.50 -24.02
N ARG A 159 -7.20 -13.53 -23.33
CA ARG A 159 -8.01 -14.68 -22.91
C ARG A 159 -9.14 -14.25 -21.99
N PHE A 160 -8.83 -13.40 -21.01
CA PHE A 160 -9.81 -12.80 -20.12
C PHE A 160 -10.82 -11.95 -20.89
N GLN A 161 -10.34 -11.08 -21.79
CA GLN A 161 -11.17 -10.23 -22.64
C GLN A 161 -12.19 -11.01 -23.46
N ARG A 162 -11.82 -12.17 -24.01
CA ARG A 162 -12.75 -13.03 -24.78
C ARG A 162 -13.91 -13.57 -23.92
N GLY A 163 -13.70 -13.77 -22.62
CA GLY A 163 -14.73 -14.27 -21.71
C GLY A 163 -15.56 -13.16 -21.03
N PHE A 164 -14.90 -12.07 -20.63
CA PHE A 164 -15.48 -11.01 -19.78
C PHE A 164 -15.60 -9.65 -20.49
N GLY A 165 -15.23 -9.56 -21.77
CA GLY A 165 -15.23 -8.32 -22.53
C GLY A 165 -14.12 -7.35 -22.10
N GLY A 166 -14.29 -6.09 -22.48
CA GLY A 166 -13.37 -5.00 -22.15
C GLY A 166 -12.34 -4.68 -23.24
N LYS A 167 -11.43 -3.77 -22.91
CA LYS A 167 -10.37 -3.26 -23.78
C LYS A 167 -9.01 -3.52 -23.14
N VAL A 168 -8.16 -4.27 -23.84
CA VAL A 168 -6.76 -4.48 -23.45
C VAL A 168 -5.94 -3.24 -23.80
N MET A 169 -5.12 -2.78 -22.87
CA MET A 169 -4.30 -1.57 -22.98
C MET A 169 -3.00 -1.71 -22.20
N ASP A 170 -1.99 -0.94 -22.56
CA ASP A 170 -0.74 -0.81 -21.81
C ASP A 170 -0.85 0.25 -20.71
N PHE A 171 0.25 0.46 -19.98
CA PHE A 171 0.34 1.39 -18.86
C PHE A 171 0.00 2.84 -19.25
N ASP A 172 0.57 3.34 -20.35
CA ASP A 172 0.37 4.73 -20.77
C ASP A 172 -1.07 4.95 -21.26
N ARG A 173 -1.62 3.97 -21.99
CA ARG A 173 -2.98 4.04 -22.51
C ARG A 173 -4.03 3.94 -21.42
N VAL A 174 -3.81 3.12 -20.37
CA VAL A 174 -4.75 3.07 -19.24
C VAL A 174 -4.70 4.34 -18.40
N LYS A 175 -3.51 4.92 -18.22
CA LYS A 175 -3.36 6.23 -17.59
C LYS A 175 -4.19 7.28 -18.33
N ALA A 176 -3.96 7.43 -19.64
CA ALA A 176 -4.73 8.38 -20.46
C ALA A 176 -6.25 8.11 -20.46
N TYR A 177 -6.65 6.84 -20.46
CA TYR A 177 -8.06 6.46 -20.35
C TYR A 177 -8.68 6.94 -19.03
N LEU A 178 -8.05 6.68 -17.89
CA LEU A 178 -8.54 7.10 -16.58
C LEU A 178 -8.56 8.63 -16.45
N ASP A 179 -7.54 9.33 -16.96
CA ASP A 179 -7.47 10.79 -16.98
C ASP A 179 -8.69 11.39 -17.71
N SER A 180 -9.05 10.84 -18.88
CA SER A 180 -10.19 11.31 -19.67
C SER A 180 -11.55 11.03 -19.03
N THR A 181 -11.62 10.01 -18.16
CA THR A 181 -12.88 9.54 -17.57
C THR A 181 -13.18 10.24 -16.24
N HIS A 182 -12.15 10.78 -15.56
CA HIS A 182 -12.30 11.54 -14.31
C HIS A 182 -12.35 13.05 -14.48
N CYS A 183 -12.08 13.56 -15.68
CA CYS A 183 -12.20 14.99 -15.98
C CYS A 183 -13.67 15.44 -16.18
N HIS A 184 -14.57 15.08 -15.26
CA HIS A 184 -15.92 15.65 -15.14
C HIS A 184 -16.45 15.57 -13.69
N LYS A 185 -15.88 16.38 -12.78
CA LYS A 185 -16.58 17.33 -11.90
C LYS A 185 -15.67 17.88 -10.81
#